data_AF-A0A2U3N9D5-F1
#
_entry.id   AF-A0A2U3N9D5-F1
#
_cell.length_a   1.000
_cell.length_b   1.000
_cell.length_c   1.000
_cell.angle_alpha   90.00
_cell.angle_beta   90.00
_cell.angle_gamma   90.00
#
_symmetry.space_group_name_H-M   'P 1'
#
loop_
_entity.id
_entity.type
_entity.pdbx_description
1 polymer ?
#
loop_
_entity_poly.entity_id
_entity_poly.type
_entity_poly.pdbx_seq_one_letter_code
_entity_poly.pdbx_strand_id
1 'polypeptide(L)'
;MSVADHSWLPRATCDGGCVRVGPDSPRWRVVLRVTLRVMLVLLLAPVVPLALLPLPGQARVQRFYCRVVLRCFSVRISVSGSPIRNLRGVLVVSPHMSWLDVFAIGSVLPGSFVARADLFGDLSVRLLKIIPIERAHLRRLPGVVEAVAHRLRAGQTVVAFPEGTTWCGLACGSFYPAMFQAAIDAGRPVQPLRLTYHHADGCVSTAPAFVGDDTLWRSMCRLLAVRRTWAHVHVESLQLPGTDRRALARRCESAVGVGVPQRPGRRHVLVG
;
A
#
# COMPACT_ATOMS: atom_id res chain seq x y z
N MET A 1 23.94 8.68 10.87
CA MET A 1 24.59 9.18 9.65
C MET A 1 23.51 9.58 8.67
N SER A 2 23.35 10.88 8.42
CA SER A 2 22.33 11.42 7.51
C SER A 2 22.66 11.01 6.08
N VAL A 3 21.77 10.24 5.44
CA VAL A 3 21.89 9.95 4.02
C VAL A 3 21.77 11.27 3.28
N ALA A 4 22.76 11.59 2.44
CA ALA A 4 22.75 12.79 1.60
C ALA A 4 21.53 12.74 0.69
N ASP A 5 20.62 13.68 0.91
CA ASP A 5 19.28 13.65 0.37
C ASP A 5 19.30 14.38 -0.98
N HIS A 6 19.41 13.62 -2.07
CA HIS A 6 19.62 14.18 -3.41
C HIS A 6 18.37 14.90 -3.95
N SER A 7 18.56 16.08 -4.55
CA SER A 7 17.50 16.99 -5.04
C SER A 7 16.58 16.42 -6.15
N TRP A 8 16.96 15.32 -6.79
CA TRP A 8 16.18 14.68 -7.85
C TRP A 8 15.22 13.60 -7.33
N LEU A 9 15.25 13.27 -6.03
CA LEU A 9 14.31 12.33 -5.43
C LEU A 9 12.90 12.94 -5.38
N PRO A 10 11.86 12.21 -5.84
CA PRO A 10 10.49 12.68 -5.71
C PRO A 10 10.15 12.90 -4.24
N ARG A 11 9.82 14.14 -3.88
CA ARG A 11 9.31 14.50 -2.54
C ARG A 11 7.88 14.96 -2.68
N ALA A 12 7.02 14.48 -1.78
CA ALA A 12 5.70 15.06 -1.65
C ALA A 12 5.86 16.49 -1.12
N THR A 13 5.02 17.39 -1.60
CA THR A 13 4.89 18.73 -1.02
C THR A 13 4.13 18.72 0.31
N CYS A 14 3.61 17.56 0.72
CA CYS A 14 2.92 17.36 1.98
C CYS A 14 3.89 17.28 3.17
N ASP A 15 3.49 17.88 4.27
CA ASP A 15 4.21 17.86 5.55
C ASP A 15 3.30 17.39 6.71
N GLY A 16 3.82 17.48 7.93
CA GLY A 16 3.08 17.12 9.15
C GLY A 16 1.80 17.94 9.37
N GLY A 17 1.68 19.14 8.79
CA GLY A 17 0.48 19.98 8.88
C GLY A 17 -0.73 19.37 8.16
N CYS A 18 -0.47 18.45 7.21
CA CYS A 18 -1.53 17.70 6.53
C CYS A 18 -2.13 16.59 7.40
N VAL A 19 -1.44 16.17 8.46
CA VAL A 19 -1.83 15.01 9.28
C VAL A 19 -2.81 15.44 10.36
N ARG A 20 -4.07 15.02 10.24
CA ARG A 20 -5.11 15.26 11.22
C ARG A 20 -5.47 13.94 11.91
N VAL A 21 -5.30 13.92 13.23
CA VAL A 21 -5.78 12.85 14.07
C VAL A 21 -7.21 13.21 14.47
N GLY A 22 -8.14 12.27 14.34
CA GLY A 22 -9.55 12.48 14.74
C GLY A 22 -9.68 12.79 16.24
N PRO A 23 -10.89 13.07 16.74
CA PRO A 23 -11.12 13.58 18.09
C PRO A 23 -10.46 12.72 19.17
N ASP A 24 -9.90 13.41 20.18
CA ASP A 24 -9.13 12.79 21.24
C ASP A 24 -9.93 11.73 22.00
N SER A 25 -9.36 10.53 22.09
CA SER A 25 -9.87 9.49 22.97
C SER A 25 -9.25 9.65 24.36
N PRO A 26 -9.99 9.34 25.46
CA PRO A 26 -9.41 9.33 26.79
C PRO A 26 -8.16 8.45 26.83
N ARG A 27 -7.07 8.94 27.43
CA ARG A 27 -5.75 8.27 27.45
C ARG A 27 -5.85 6.82 27.92
N TRP A 28 -6.65 6.53 28.95
CA TRP A 28 -6.85 5.17 29.46
C TRP A 28 -7.48 4.22 28.44
N ARG A 29 -8.42 4.70 27.60
CA ARG A 29 -9.02 3.90 26.52
C ARG A 29 -8.04 3.65 25.40
N VAL A 30 -7.11 4.58 25.16
CA VAL A 30 -6.01 4.37 24.21
C VAL A 30 -5.08 3.30 24.78
N VAL A 31 -4.58 3.46 26.01
CA VAL A 31 -3.68 2.51 26.67
C VAL A 31 -4.29 1.11 26.69
N LEU A 32 -5.52 0.94 27.18
CA LEU A 32 -6.19 -0.35 27.22
C LEU A 32 -6.29 -1.02 25.83
N ARG A 33 -6.70 -0.26 24.81
CA ARG A 33 -6.79 -0.78 23.44
C ARG A 33 -5.43 -1.17 22.89
N VAL A 34 -4.41 -0.35 23.12
CA VAL A 34 -3.03 -0.63 22.68
C VAL A 34 -2.50 -1.87 23.37
N THR A 35 -2.64 -2.00 24.69
CA THR A 35 -2.18 -3.17 25.46
C THR A 35 -2.84 -4.45 24.97
N LEU A 36 -4.18 -4.48 24.81
CA LEU A 36 -4.89 -5.65 24.29
C LEU A 36 -4.42 -6.06 22.89
N ARG A 37 -4.12 -5.08 22.03
CA ARG A 37 -3.65 -5.34 20.66
C ARG A 37 -2.22 -5.86 20.64
N VAL A 38 -1.34 -5.27 21.44
CA VAL A 38 0.05 -5.74 21.59
C VAL A 38 0.06 -7.18 22.10
N MET A 39 -0.75 -7.49 23.12
CA MET A 39 -0.90 -8.86 23.63
C MET A 39 -1.41 -9.83 22.55
N LEU A 40 -2.41 -9.43 21.76
CA LEU A 40 -2.89 -10.25 20.64
C LEU A 40 -1.81 -10.47 19.56
N VAL A 41 -1.03 -9.44 19.23
CA VAL A 41 0.11 -9.57 18.29
C VAL A 41 1.13 -10.56 18.84
N LEU A 42 1.53 -10.41 20.10
CA LEU A 42 2.51 -11.29 20.75
C LEU A 42 2.02 -12.75 20.79
N LEU A 43 0.73 -12.97 21.04
CA LEU A 43 0.12 -14.30 21.03
C LEU A 43 0.11 -14.94 19.64
N LEU A 44 -0.17 -14.17 18.59
CA LEU A 44 -0.23 -14.65 17.21
C LEU A 44 1.15 -14.73 16.53
N ALA A 45 2.11 -13.93 16.99
CA ALA A 45 3.46 -13.84 16.44
C ALA A 45 4.17 -15.20 16.26
N PRO A 46 4.13 -16.17 17.20
CA PRO A 46 4.78 -17.46 17.01
C PRO A 46 4.07 -18.38 16.00
N VAL A 47 2.78 -18.17 15.73
CA VAL A 47 2.00 -18.99 14.78
C VAL A 47 2.23 -18.53 13.33
N VAL A 48 2.53 -17.25 13.13
CA VAL A 48 2.72 -16.65 11.80
C VAL A 48 3.92 -17.25 11.03
N PRO A 49 5.11 -17.48 11.64
CA PRO A 49 6.22 -18.16 10.98
C PRO A 49 5.91 -19.60 10.56
N LEU A 50 5.08 -20.32 11.32
CA LEU A 50 4.68 -21.68 10.96
C LEU A 50 3.81 -21.70 9.68
N ALA A 51 3.08 -20.60 9.42
CA ALA A 51 2.33 -20.42 8.18
C ALA A 51 3.22 -20.04 6.97
N LEU A 52 4.51 -19.74 7.17
CA LEU A 52 5.48 -19.49 6.09
C LEU A 52 6.03 -20.77 5.47
N LEU A 53 5.73 -21.94 6.05
CA LEU A 53 6.08 -23.21 5.43
C LEU A 53 5.49 -23.24 4.01
N PRO A 54 6.21 -23.76 3.00
CA PRO A 54 5.80 -23.73 1.60
C PRO A 54 4.65 -24.70 1.36
N LEU A 55 3.47 -24.33 1.86
CA LEU A 55 2.23 -25.08 1.76
C LEU A 55 1.37 -24.51 0.62
N PRO A 56 0.57 -25.36 -0.05
CA PRO A 56 -0.43 -24.89 -1.00
C PRO A 56 -1.40 -23.92 -0.31
N GLY A 57 -1.35 -22.64 -0.72
CA GLY A 57 -2.17 -21.59 -0.13
C GLY A 57 -1.43 -20.38 0.44
N GLN A 58 -0.17 -20.13 0.07
CA GLN A 58 0.59 -18.91 0.45
C GLN A 58 -0.23 -17.61 0.28
N ALA A 59 -1.05 -17.51 -0.77
CA ALA A 59 -1.94 -16.36 -0.96
C ALA A 59 -2.96 -16.17 0.19
N ARG A 60 -3.48 -17.26 0.77
CA ARG A 60 -4.38 -17.21 1.93
C ARG A 60 -3.64 -16.77 3.18
N VAL A 61 -2.42 -17.29 3.40
CA VAL A 61 -1.56 -16.89 4.52
C VAL A 61 -1.21 -15.41 4.44
N GLN A 62 -0.77 -14.95 3.27
CA GLN A 62 -0.44 -13.54 3.05
C GLN A 62 -1.66 -12.64 3.31
N ARG A 63 -2.84 -13.00 2.80
CA ARG A 63 -4.08 -12.27 3.09
C ARG A 63 -4.41 -12.23 4.57
N PHE A 64 -4.31 -13.37 5.25
CA PHE A 64 -4.58 -13.48 6.68
C PHE A 64 -3.63 -12.60 7.49
N TYR A 65 -2.33 -12.70 7.21
CA TYR A 65 -1.31 -11.87 7.84
C TYR A 65 -1.58 -10.37 7.66
N CYS A 66 -1.84 -9.93 6.42
CA CYS A 66 -2.17 -8.54 6.14
C CYS A 66 -3.42 -8.08 6.91
N ARG A 67 -4.46 -8.93 7.00
CA ARG A 67 -5.67 -8.62 7.78
C ARG A 67 -5.38 -8.53 9.27
N VAL A 68 -4.55 -9.41 9.82
CA VAL A 68 -4.15 -9.37 11.23
C VAL A 68 -3.40 -8.07 11.52
N VAL A 69 -2.38 -7.73 10.73
CA VAL A 69 -1.64 -6.46 10.88
C VAL A 69 -2.60 -5.27 10.86
N LEU A 70 -3.50 -5.20 9.88
CA LEU A 70 -4.48 -4.10 9.79
C LEU A 70 -5.44 -4.05 10.98
N ARG A 71 -5.91 -5.22 11.47
CA ARG A 71 -6.76 -5.30 12.67
C ARG A 71 -6.03 -4.79 13.91
N CYS A 72 -4.73 -5.03 14.04
CA CYS A 72 -3.90 -4.50 15.13
C CYS A 72 -3.83 -2.96 15.11
N PHE A 73 -3.89 -2.34 13.94
CA PHE A 73 -3.99 -0.88 13.80
C PHE A 73 -5.44 -0.36 13.72
N SER A 74 -6.45 -1.21 13.99
CA SER A 74 -7.88 -0.86 13.87
C SER A 74 -8.30 -0.35 12.51
N VAL A 75 -7.59 -0.80 11.49
CA VAL A 75 -7.93 -0.59 10.10
C VAL A 75 -8.90 -1.68 9.68
N ARG A 76 -10.09 -1.26 9.25
CA ARG A 76 -11.08 -2.14 8.60
C ARG A 76 -11.03 -1.90 7.11
N ILE A 77 -11.13 -2.97 6.33
CA ILE A 77 -11.02 -2.89 4.87
C ILE A 77 -12.42 -3.00 4.29
N SER A 78 -12.73 -2.12 3.35
CA SER A 78 -13.87 -2.24 2.46
C SER A 78 -13.36 -2.32 1.03
N VAL A 79 -13.85 -3.28 0.26
CA VAL A 79 -13.45 -3.46 -1.14
C VAL A 79 -14.65 -3.17 -2.01
N SER A 80 -14.43 -2.39 -3.06
CA SER A 80 -15.41 -2.11 -4.10
C SER A 80 -14.77 -2.32 -5.48
N GLY A 81 -15.61 -2.61 -6.47
CA GLY A 81 -15.14 -3.20 -7.73
C GLY A 81 -14.82 -4.68 -7.58
N SER A 82 -14.51 -5.34 -8.70
CA SER A 82 -14.21 -6.77 -8.74
C SER A 82 -12.83 -6.98 -9.36
N PRO A 83 -11.81 -7.35 -8.57
CA PRO A 83 -10.52 -7.69 -9.14
C PRO A 83 -10.65 -8.96 -9.98
N ILE A 84 -9.99 -8.95 -11.14
CA ILE A 84 -10.00 -10.10 -12.05
C ILE A 84 -9.14 -11.21 -11.44
N ARG A 85 -9.80 -12.19 -10.80
CA ARG A 85 -9.12 -13.24 -10.02
C ARG A 85 -8.41 -14.29 -10.87
N ASN A 86 -8.79 -14.43 -12.14
CA ASN A 86 -8.26 -15.46 -13.04
C ASN A 86 -7.10 -14.98 -13.91
N LEU A 87 -6.68 -13.73 -13.74
CA LEU A 87 -5.62 -13.13 -14.55
C LEU A 87 -4.27 -13.36 -13.89
N ARG A 88 -3.35 -13.99 -14.63
CA ARG A 88 -1.96 -14.24 -14.19
C ARG A 88 -1.05 -13.15 -14.74
N GLY A 89 -0.11 -12.70 -13.89
CA GLY A 89 0.86 -11.67 -14.27
C GLY A 89 0.19 -10.31 -14.41
N VAL A 90 -0.04 -9.63 -13.30
CA VAL A 90 -0.71 -8.32 -13.29
C VAL A 90 0.12 -7.34 -12.50
N LEU A 91 0.38 -6.17 -13.10
CA LEU A 91 0.95 -5.04 -12.38
C LEU A 91 -0.17 -4.29 -11.68
N VAL A 92 -0.19 -4.30 -10.37
CA VAL A 92 -1.13 -3.52 -9.56
C VAL A 92 -0.47 -2.19 -9.24
N VAL A 93 -1.15 -1.08 -9.51
CA VAL A 93 -0.66 0.27 -9.20
C VAL A 93 -1.64 1.01 -8.31
N SER A 94 -1.12 1.76 -7.34
CA SER A 94 -1.92 2.60 -6.44
C SER A 94 -1.15 3.87 -6.10
N PRO A 95 -1.84 5.01 -5.87
CA PRO A 95 -1.27 6.11 -5.11
C PRO A 95 -0.75 5.60 -3.76
N HIS A 96 0.28 6.25 -3.21
CA HIS A 96 0.92 5.82 -1.98
C HIS A 96 0.76 6.88 -0.90
N MET A 97 0.13 6.52 0.19
CA MET A 97 -0.14 7.39 1.33
C MET A 97 0.59 6.91 2.58
N SER A 98 0.67 5.59 2.78
CA SER A 98 1.14 5.00 4.03
C SER A 98 1.86 3.69 3.82
N TRP A 99 2.71 3.32 4.78
CA TRP A 99 3.21 1.96 4.89
C TRP A 99 2.07 0.93 5.09
N LEU A 100 0.89 1.36 5.57
CA LEU A 100 -0.31 0.53 5.67
C LEU A 100 -0.87 0.09 4.32
N ASP A 101 -0.56 0.80 3.23
CA ASP A 101 -1.10 0.53 1.89
C ASP A 101 -0.70 -0.87 1.40
N VAL A 102 0.54 -1.26 1.70
CA VAL A 102 1.08 -2.59 1.39
C VAL A 102 0.22 -3.69 2.01
N PHE A 103 -0.15 -3.53 3.28
CA PHE A 103 -1.01 -4.49 3.97
C PHE A 103 -2.45 -4.42 3.45
N ALA A 104 -2.98 -3.21 3.22
CA ALA A 104 -4.33 -3.01 2.71
C ALA A 104 -4.52 -3.72 1.36
N ILE A 105 -3.61 -3.47 0.41
CA ILE A 105 -3.64 -4.10 -0.91
C ILE A 105 -3.36 -5.61 -0.80
N GLY A 106 -2.38 -6.04 0.00
CA GLY A 106 -2.04 -7.46 0.16
C GLY A 106 -3.15 -8.32 0.75
N SER A 107 -4.07 -7.70 1.50
CA SER A 107 -5.27 -8.37 2.01
C SER A 107 -6.32 -8.69 0.93
N VAL A 108 -6.28 -7.96 -0.19
CA VAL A 108 -7.21 -8.07 -1.33
C VAL A 108 -6.54 -8.87 -2.45
N LEU A 109 -5.38 -8.38 -2.89
CA LEU A 109 -4.54 -8.91 -3.96
C LEU A 109 -3.19 -9.36 -3.38
N PRO A 110 -3.07 -10.63 -2.94
CA PRO A 110 -1.78 -11.18 -2.52
C PRO A 110 -0.84 -11.24 -3.72
N GLY A 111 0.41 -10.82 -3.50
CA GLY A 111 1.41 -10.66 -4.55
C GLY A 111 2.76 -10.22 -4.00
N SER A 112 3.70 -9.94 -4.90
CA SER A 112 5.00 -9.35 -4.55
C SER A 112 4.89 -7.83 -4.50
N PHE A 113 5.55 -7.18 -3.55
CA PHE A 113 5.49 -5.72 -3.40
C PHE A 113 6.80 -5.05 -3.76
N VAL A 114 6.72 -3.93 -4.46
CA VAL A 114 7.86 -3.07 -4.75
C VAL A 114 7.94 -1.99 -3.66
N ALA A 115 8.87 -2.14 -2.73
CA ALA A 115 8.99 -1.22 -1.59
C ALA A 115 10.44 -1.18 -1.08
N ARG A 116 10.76 -0.22 -0.21
CA ARG A 116 12.04 -0.25 0.50
C ARG A 116 11.97 -1.27 1.63
N ALA A 117 12.93 -2.18 1.69
CA ALA A 117 12.94 -3.26 2.69
C ALA A 117 13.24 -2.77 4.11
N ASP A 118 13.92 -1.63 4.28
CA ASP A 118 14.28 -1.03 5.58
C ASP A 118 13.08 -0.62 6.44
N LEU A 119 11.91 -0.45 5.82
CA LEU A 119 10.68 -0.06 6.50
C LEU A 119 9.93 -1.26 7.12
N PHE A 120 10.34 -2.49 6.82
CA PHE A 120 9.61 -3.69 7.17
C PHE A 120 10.52 -4.69 7.89
N GLY A 121 10.00 -5.36 8.92
CA GLY A 121 10.72 -6.46 9.56
C GLY A 121 10.89 -7.67 8.62
N ASP A 122 11.91 -8.50 8.88
CA ASP A 122 12.29 -9.66 8.05
C ASP A 122 11.12 -10.57 7.66
N LEU A 123 10.20 -10.78 8.59
CA LEU A 123 8.98 -11.55 8.38
C LEU A 123 8.12 -10.97 7.25
N SER A 124 7.87 -9.67 7.28
CA SER A 124 7.08 -8.94 6.28
C SER A 124 7.78 -8.97 4.93
N VAL A 125 9.10 -8.77 4.90
CA VAL A 125 9.92 -8.79 3.66
C VAL A 125 9.76 -10.14 2.96
N ARG A 126 9.88 -11.24 3.72
CA ARG A 126 9.75 -12.60 3.19
C ARG A 126 8.33 -12.92 2.75
N LEU A 127 7.33 -12.61 3.59
CA LEU A 127 5.94 -12.99 3.33
C LEU A 127 5.29 -12.17 2.20
N LEU A 128 5.67 -10.90 2.07
CA LEU A 128 5.20 -9.99 1.01
C LEU A 128 6.07 -10.04 -0.25
N LYS A 129 7.12 -10.88 -0.26
CA LYS A 129 8.07 -11.03 -1.36
C LYS A 129 8.57 -9.66 -1.85
N ILE A 130 9.00 -8.82 -0.91
CA ILE A 130 9.36 -7.43 -1.21
C ILE A 130 10.53 -7.40 -2.17
N ILE A 131 10.37 -6.68 -3.28
CA ILE A 131 11.43 -6.35 -4.24
C ILE A 131 12.07 -5.07 -3.71
N PRO A 132 13.27 -5.15 -3.10
CA PRO A 132 13.90 -3.99 -2.48
C PRO A 132 14.24 -2.96 -3.56
N ILE A 133 13.81 -1.72 -3.35
CA ILE A 133 14.31 -0.57 -4.10
C ILE A 133 15.19 0.30 -3.21
N GLU A 134 16.43 0.50 -3.64
CA GLU A 134 17.30 1.56 -3.11
C GLU A 134 17.05 2.84 -3.91
N ARG A 135 16.32 3.78 -3.31
CA ARG A 135 15.97 5.07 -3.95
C ARG A 135 17.19 5.93 -4.28
N ALA A 136 18.32 5.73 -3.59
CA ALA A 136 19.56 6.49 -3.78
C ALA A 136 20.32 6.16 -5.08
N HIS A 137 19.96 5.08 -5.80
CA HIS A 137 20.71 4.65 -6.99
C HIS A 137 19.81 4.51 -8.23
N LEU A 138 19.65 5.60 -8.99
CA LEU A 138 19.09 5.62 -10.35
C LEU A 138 19.64 4.50 -11.25
N ARG A 139 20.91 4.13 -11.06
CA ARG A 139 21.60 3.07 -11.83
C ARG A 139 20.96 1.69 -11.67
N ARG A 140 20.22 1.43 -10.59
CA ARG A 140 19.56 0.13 -10.35
C ARG A 140 18.12 0.08 -10.86
N LEU A 141 17.55 1.19 -11.32
CA LEU A 141 16.18 1.25 -11.83
C LEU A 141 15.93 0.25 -12.98
N PRO A 142 16.83 0.08 -13.97
CA PRO A 142 16.64 -0.94 -15.02
C PRO A 142 16.57 -2.36 -14.46
N GLY A 143 17.40 -2.68 -13.44
CA GLY A 143 17.36 -3.99 -12.79
C GLY A 143 16.05 -4.26 -12.06
N VAL A 144 15.45 -3.23 -11.44
CA VAL A 144 14.12 -3.35 -10.83
C VAL A 144 13.05 -3.58 -11.89
N VAL A 145 13.08 -2.83 -13.00
CA VAL A 145 12.13 -3.00 -14.11
C VAL A 145 12.18 -4.42 -14.67
N GLU A 146 13.38 -4.97 -14.91
CA GLU A 146 13.52 -6.35 -15.39
C GLU A 146 13.04 -7.37 -14.34
N ALA A 147 13.35 -7.16 -13.06
CA ALA A 147 12.88 -8.04 -11.98
C ALA A 147 11.35 -8.03 -11.83
N VAL A 148 10.69 -6.90 -12.10
CA VAL A 148 9.23 -6.79 -12.16
C VAL A 148 8.71 -7.50 -13.41
N ALA A 149 9.28 -7.23 -14.59
CA ALA A 149 8.88 -7.85 -15.85
C ALA A 149 8.99 -9.39 -15.78
N HIS A 150 10.09 -9.91 -15.23
CA HIS A 150 10.29 -11.34 -15.02
C HIS A 150 9.19 -11.97 -14.15
N ARG A 151 8.83 -11.34 -13.02
CA ARG A 151 7.74 -11.83 -12.15
C ARG A 151 6.38 -11.78 -12.83
N LEU A 152 6.11 -10.71 -13.60
CA LEU A 152 4.89 -10.58 -14.39
C LEU A 152 4.80 -11.68 -15.45
N ARG A 153 5.89 -11.98 -16.17
CA ARG A 153 5.97 -13.10 -17.14
C ARG A 153 5.73 -14.45 -16.46
N ALA A 154 6.27 -14.64 -15.25
CA ALA A 154 6.05 -15.83 -14.42
C ALA A 154 4.61 -15.94 -13.85
N GLY A 155 3.71 -15.01 -14.21
CA GLY A 155 2.31 -15.05 -13.81
C GLY A 155 2.05 -14.51 -12.40
N GLN A 156 3.02 -13.87 -11.77
CA GLN A 156 2.88 -13.31 -10.42
C GLN A 156 2.28 -11.91 -10.45
N THR A 157 1.46 -11.60 -9.45
CA THR A 157 0.99 -10.23 -9.20
C THR A 157 2.12 -9.42 -8.57
N VAL A 158 2.40 -8.24 -9.13
CA VAL A 158 3.37 -7.29 -8.58
C VAL A 158 2.66 -5.99 -8.25
N VAL A 159 2.77 -5.52 -7.01
CA VAL A 159 2.20 -4.25 -6.56
C VAL A 159 3.30 -3.19 -6.54
N ALA A 160 3.05 -2.07 -7.21
CA ALA A 160 3.96 -0.93 -7.27
C ALA A 160 3.26 0.38 -6.93
N PHE A 161 4.03 1.29 -6.34
CA PHE A 161 3.62 2.64 -5.99
C PHE A 161 4.36 3.64 -6.90
N PRO A 162 3.79 3.97 -8.07
CA PRO A 162 4.50 4.68 -9.12
C PRO A 162 4.82 6.14 -8.78
N GLU A 163 4.31 6.72 -7.70
CA GLU A 163 4.67 8.06 -7.23
C GLU A 163 6.11 8.14 -6.68
N GLY A 164 6.69 6.99 -6.30
CA GLY A 164 8.06 6.92 -5.75
C GLY A 164 8.21 7.54 -4.35
N THR A 165 7.15 8.10 -3.78
CA THR A 165 7.08 8.69 -2.44
C THR A 165 5.66 8.53 -1.88
N THR A 166 5.45 8.94 -0.64
CA THR A 166 4.15 8.91 0.05
C THR A 166 3.56 10.31 0.15
N TRP A 167 2.23 10.41 0.01
CA TRP A 167 1.47 11.66 0.06
C TRP A 167 0.47 11.67 1.23
N CYS A 168 -0.14 12.81 1.52
CA CYS A 168 -1.05 12.93 2.66
C CYS A 168 -2.47 12.39 2.42
N GLY A 169 -2.78 11.96 1.20
CA GLY A 169 -4.12 11.49 0.81
C GLY A 169 -5.09 12.59 0.40
N LEU A 170 -4.75 13.87 0.62
CA LEU A 170 -5.48 15.03 0.07
C LEU A 170 -4.87 15.50 -1.26
N ALA A 171 -3.56 15.32 -1.38
CA ALA A 171 -2.80 15.49 -2.61
C ALA A 171 -2.18 14.15 -3.01
N CYS A 172 -1.78 14.06 -4.26
CA CYS A 172 -1.19 12.87 -4.87
C CYS A 172 -0.19 13.33 -5.94
N GLY A 173 0.80 12.48 -6.19
CA GLY A 173 1.88 12.76 -7.13
C GLY A 173 1.60 12.17 -8.49
N SER A 174 2.43 12.55 -9.47
CA SER A 174 2.37 11.93 -10.79
C SER A 174 2.97 10.54 -10.79
N PHE A 175 2.40 9.68 -11.64
CA PHE A 175 2.87 8.30 -11.79
C PHE A 175 4.12 8.25 -12.67
N TYR A 176 5.25 7.84 -12.10
CA TYR A 176 6.49 7.66 -12.85
C TYR A 176 6.38 6.46 -13.81
N PRO A 177 6.66 6.64 -15.12
CA PRO A 177 6.45 5.62 -16.15
C PRO A 177 7.30 4.34 -16.03
N ALA A 178 8.30 4.30 -15.14
CA ALA A 178 9.30 3.22 -15.12
C ALA A 178 8.69 1.83 -14.91
N MET A 179 7.78 1.67 -13.93
CA MET A 179 7.14 0.38 -13.64
C MET A 179 6.15 -0.04 -14.74
N PHE A 180 5.58 0.94 -15.45
CA PHE A 180 4.69 0.67 -16.59
C PHE A 180 5.45 0.09 -17.79
N GLN A 181 6.75 0.39 -17.92
CA GLN A 181 7.61 -0.28 -18.90
C GLN A 181 7.68 -1.78 -18.64
N ALA A 182 7.81 -2.21 -17.38
CA ALA A 182 7.86 -3.64 -17.04
C ALA A 182 6.56 -4.37 -17.42
N ALA A 183 5.41 -3.71 -17.32
CA ALA A 183 4.14 -4.27 -17.78
C ALA A 183 4.09 -4.41 -19.31
N ILE A 184 4.59 -3.42 -20.05
CA ILE A 184 4.72 -3.47 -21.51
C ILE A 184 5.68 -4.58 -21.94
N ASP A 185 6.88 -4.64 -21.35
CA ASP A 185 7.92 -5.63 -21.65
C ASP A 185 7.50 -7.07 -21.31
N ALA A 186 6.54 -7.23 -20.39
CA ALA A 186 5.95 -8.52 -20.04
C ALA A 186 4.69 -8.85 -20.84
N GLY A 187 4.16 -7.91 -21.64
CA GLY A 187 2.87 -8.04 -22.31
C GLY A 187 1.71 -8.24 -21.33
N ARG A 188 1.81 -7.65 -20.13
CA ARG A 188 0.87 -7.85 -19.03
C ARG A 188 0.05 -6.60 -18.72
N PRO A 189 -1.22 -6.74 -18.34
CA PRO A 189 -2.08 -5.62 -18.02
C PRO A 189 -1.78 -5.02 -16.65
N VAL A 190 -2.24 -3.78 -16.48
CA VAL A 190 -2.12 -3.00 -15.26
C VAL A 190 -3.49 -2.88 -14.60
N GLN A 191 -3.55 -3.15 -13.30
CA GLN A 191 -4.74 -3.01 -12.47
C GLN A 191 -4.57 -1.78 -11.57
N PRO A 192 -5.20 -0.64 -11.90
CA PRO A 192 -5.19 0.50 -11.01
C PRO A 192 -6.09 0.22 -9.80
N LEU A 193 -5.62 0.63 -8.62
CA LEU A 193 -6.36 0.62 -7.37
C LEU A 193 -6.36 2.03 -6.80
N ARG A 194 -7.52 2.46 -6.33
CA ARG A 194 -7.65 3.65 -5.50
C ARG A 194 -7.80 3.20 -4.05
N LEU A 195 -6.92 3.68 -3.19
CA LEU A 195 -6.96 3.45 -1.75
C LEU A 195 -7.24 4.76 -1.04
N THR A 196 -8.35 4.83 -0.31
CA THR A 196 -8.70 6.00 0.53
C THR A 196 -8.90 5.58 1.97
N TYR A 197 -8.51 6.46 2.89
CA TYR A 197 -8.67 6.25 4.32
C TYR A 197 -9.75 7.18 4.86
N HIS A 198 -10.62 6.63 5.72
CA HIS A 198 -11.73 7.36 6.31
C HIS A 198 -11.78 7.14 7.82
N HIS A 199 -12.25 8.15 8.54
CA HIS A 199 -12.61 8.07 9.94
C HIS A 199 -13.90 7.26 10.13
N ALA A 200 -14.28 7.01 11.38
CA ALA A 200 -15.49 6.24 11.69
C ALA A 200 -16.80 6.96 11.29
N ASP A 201 -16.75 8.28 11.15
CA ASP A 201 -17.84 9.15 10.68
C ASP A 201 -17.96 9.21 9.14
N GLY A 202 -17.01 8.60 8.41
CA GLY A 202 -16.96 8.60 6.95
C GLY A 202 -16.17 9.76 6.33
N CYS A 203 -15.66 10.70 7.12
CA CYS A 203 -14.79 11.76 6.62
C CYS A 203 -13.43 11.20 6.19
N VAL A 204 -12.79 11.82 5.20
CA VAL A 204 -11.43 11.45 4.78
C VAL A 204 -10.47 11.61 5.96
N SER A 205 -9.63 10.60 6.18
CA SER A 205 -8.66 10.53 7.26
C SER A 205 -7.26 10.64 6.70
N THR A 206 -6.51 11.65 7.13
CA THR A 206 -5.08 11.78 6.83
C THR A 206 -4.20 11.18 7.93
N ALA A 207 -4.78 10.62 9.00
CA ALA A 207 -4.04 10.03 10.10
C ALA A 207 -3.02 8.94 9.67
N PRO A 208 -3.29 8.10 8.65
CA PRO A 208 -2.32 7.12 8.14
C PRO A 208 -1.16 7.70 7.34
N ALA A 209 -1.24 8.97 6.92
CA ALA A 209 -0.24 9.57 6.04
C ALA A 209 1.15 9.44 6.64
N PHE A 210 2.10 9.04 5.81
CA PHE A 210 3.52 8.92 6.15
C PHE A 210 4.29 9.97 5.34
N VAL A 211 4.32 11.22 5.80
CA VAL A 211 4.83 12.38 5.03
C VAL A 211 5.76 13.25 5.88
N GLY A 212 6.61 14.04 5.22
CA GLY A 212 7.59 14.89 5.90
C GLY A 212 8.58 14.10 6.76
N ASP A 213 8.90 14.63 7.94
CA ASP A 213 9.83 14.02 8.91
C ASP A 213 9.17 12.96 9.82
N ASP A 214 8.07 12.37 9.37
CA ASP A 214 7.38 11.34 10.14
C ASP A 214 8.24 10.07 10.20
N THR A 215 8.41 9.54 11.41
CA THR A 215 9.11 8.28 11.61
C THR A 215 8.11 7.13 11.64
N LEU A 216 8.55 5.92 11.25
CA LEU A 216 7.67 4.75 11.26
C LEU A 216 7.03 4.56 12.65
N TRP A 217 7.82 4.76 13.71
CA TRP A 217 7.34 4.69 15.09
C TRP A 217 6.27 5.74 15.41
N ARG A 218 6.48 7.01 15.04
CA ARG A 218 5.48 8.08 15.25
C ARG A 218 4.17 7.77 14.51
N SER A 219 4.26 7.30 13.27
CA SER A 219 3.12 6.86 12.48
C SER A 219 2.37 5.70 13.12
N MET A 220 3.08 4.67 13.60
CA MET A 220 2.51 3.53 14.31
C MET A 220 1.79 3.96 15.60
N CYS A 221 2.41 4.77 16.45
CA CYS A 221 1.80 5.27 17.69
C CYS A 221 0.52 6.07 17.39
N ARG A 222 0.56 6.93 16.37
CA ARG A 222 -0.59 7.72 15.92
C ARG A 222 -1.75 6.81 15.49
N LEU A 223 -1.48 5.81 14.64
CA LEU A 223 -2.47 4.85 14.17
C LEU A 223 -3.04 3.98 15.30
N LEU A 224 -2.22 3.59 16.27
CA LEU A 224 -2.65 2.84 17.44
C LEU A 224 -3.62 3.64 18.32
N ALA A 225 -3.43 4.96 18.43
CA ALA A 225 -4.30 5.85 19.18
C ALA A 225 -5.69 6.03 18.53
N VAL A 226 -5.74 6.03 17.19
CA VAL A 226 -7.01 6.18 16.44
C VAL A 226 -8.00 5.08 16.81
N ARG A 227 -9.28 5.46 16.96
CA ARG A 227 -10.35 4.54 17.35
C ARG A 227 -10.59 3.44 16.31
N ARG A 228 -10.77 3.87 15.07
CA ARG A 228 -11.04 3.03 13.90
C ARG A 228 -10.73 3.84 12.65
N THR A 229 -10.08 3.19 11.71
CA THR A 229 -9.83 3.72 10.37
C THR A 229 -10.44 2.76 9.36
N TRP A 230 -11.11 3.28 8.34
CA TRP A 230 -11.59 2.50 7.21
C TRP A 230 -10.64 2.70 6.03
N ALA A 231 -10.10 1.60 5.49
CA ALA A 231 -9.36 1.56 4.25
C ALA A 231 -10.31 1.10 3.14
N HIS A 232 -10.69 2.00 2.25
CA HIS A 232 -11.52 1.70 1.10
C HIS A 232 -10.62 1.42 -0.09
N VAL A 233 -10.61 0.17 -0.55
CA VAL A 233 -9.92 -0.27 -1.75
C VAL A 233 -10.95 -0.30 -2.89
N HIS A 234 -10.80 0.59 -3.86
CA HIS A 234 -11.59 0.59 -5.08
C HIS A 234 -10.75 0.02 -6.22
N VAL A 235 -11.24 -1.06 -6.81
CA VAL A 235 -10.60 -1.71 -7.94
C VAL A 235 -11.13 -1.08 -9.22
N GLU A 236 -10.27 -0.33 -9.92
CA GLU A 236 -10.62 0.36 -11.16
C GLU A 236 -10.63 -0.60 -12.37
N SER A 237 -11.01 -0.10 -13.54
CA SER A 237 -10.95 -0.90 -14.77
C SER A 237 -9.52 -1.25 -15.17
N LEU A 238 -9.32 -2.52 -15.55
CA LEU A 238 -8.05 -3.05 -16.04
C LEU A 238 -7.57 -2.27 -17.27
N GLN A 239 -6.29 -1.92 -17.31
CA GLN A 239 -5.64 -1.22 -18.41
C GLN A 239 -4.73 -2.18 -19.17
N LEU A 240 -5.00 -2.37 -20.46
CA LEU A 240 -4.15 -3.20 -21.32
C LEU A 240 -2.82 -2.48 -21.61
N PRO A 241 -1.72 -3.25 -21.76
CA PRO A 241 -0.44 -2.67 -22.16
C PRO A 241 -0.57 -2.13 -23.58
N GLY A 242 -0.09 -0.90 -23.79
CA GLY A 242 0.11 -0.34 -25.12
C GLY A 242 1.59 -0.33 -25.47
N THR A 243 2.00 0.53 -26.40
CA THR A 243 3.41 0.73 -26.76
C THR A 243 4.08 1.85 -25.97
N ASP A 244 3.31 2.81 -25.46
CA ASP A 244 3.84 3.95 -24.69
C ASP A 244 3.56 3.82 -23.18
N ARG A 245 4.64 3.68 -22.40
CA ARG A 245 4.61 3.67 -20.94
C ARG A 245 4.04 4.94 -20.32
N ARG A 246 4.22 6.11 -20.94
CA ARG A 246 3.70 7.39 -20.44
C ARG A 246 2.19 7.48 -20.65
N ALA A 247 1.69 7.07 -21.81
CA ALA A 247 0.26 6.95 -22.05
C ALA A 247 -0.40 5.97 -21.09
N LEU A 248 0.22 4.81 -20.84
CA LEU A 248 -0.30 3.82 -19.88
C LEU A 248 -0.32 4.37 -18.45
N ALA A 249 0.74 5.06 -18.01
CA ALA A 249 0.79 5.71 -16.71
C ALA A 249 -0.34 6.74 -16.54
N ARG A 250 -0.53 7.64 -17.52
CA ARG A 250 -1.60 8.65 -17.51
C ARG A 250 -3.00 8.04 -17.46
N ARG A 251 -3.27 6.97 -18.21
CA ARG A 251 -4.56 6.27 -18.14
C ARG A 251 -4.83 5.70 -16.74
N CYS A 252 -3.81 5.11 -16.12
CA CYS A 252 -3.94 4.58 -14.76
C CYS A 252 -4.13 5.70 -13.73
N GLU A 253 -3.41 6.81 -13.88
CA GLU A 253 -3.51 8.02 -13.04
C GLU A 253 -4.91 8.64 -13.12
N SER A 254 -5.46 8.80 -14.33
CA SER A 254 -6.85 9.23 -14.54
C SER A 254 -7.85 8.27 -13.91
N ALA A 255 -7.64 6.95 -14.02
CA ALA A 255 -8.54 5.95 -13.48
C ALA A 255 -8.64 6.02 -11.94
N VAL A 256 -7.51 6.18 -11.25
CA VAL A 256 -7.50 6.27 -9.77
C VAL A 256 -7.93 7.64 -9.24
N GLY A 257 -8.19 8.61 -10.13
CA GLY A 257 -8.68 9.94 -9.77
C GLY A 257 -7.64 10.86 -9.11
N VAL A 258 -6.35 10.67 -9.43
CA VAL A 258 -5.28 11.61 -9.03
C VAL A 258 -5.65 13.00 -9.56
N GLY A 259 -5.86 13.98 -8.67
CA GLY A 259 -6.18 15.37 -9.01
C GLY A 259 -7.67 15.77 -9.05
N VAL A 260 -8.62 14.88 -8.71
CA VAL A 260 -10.06 15.22 -8.65
C VAL A 260 -10.54 15.33 -7.19
N PRO A 261 -11.15 16.46 -6.77
CA PRO A 261 -11.75 16.60 -5.43
C PRO A 261 -12.83 15.52 -5.20
N GLN A 262 -12.70 14.77 -4.11
CA GLN A 262 -13.57 13.62 -3.85
C GLN A 262 -14.97 14.06 -3.41
N ARG A 263 -16.01 13.50 -4.04
CA ARG A 263 -17.40 13.54 -3.54
C ARG A 263 -17.64 12.37 -2.58
N PRO A 264 -18.29 12.58 -1.42
CA PRO A 264 -18.62 11.48 -0.51
C PRO A 264 -19.66 10.56 -1.16
N GLY A 265 -19.26 9.33 -1.50
CA GLY A 265 -20.07 8.41 -2.31
C GLY A 265 -20.40 7.07 -1.64
N ARG A 266 -21.69 6.93 -1.29
CA ARG A 266 -22.56 5.74 -1.10
C ARG A 266 -22.03 4.46 -0.40
N ARG A 267 -22.85 4.03 0.59
CA ARG A 267 -22.76 2.83 1.44
C ARG A 267 -22.10 1.62 0.77
N HIS A 268 -21.01 1.15 1.37
CA HIS A 268 -20.29 -0.07 0.98
C HIS A 268 -20.87 -1.32 1.65
N VAL A 269 -20.89 -2.43 0.90
CA VAL A 269 -21.16 -3.77 1.41
C VAL A 269 -19.98 -4.19 2.31
N LEU A 270 -20.28 -4.56 3.55
CA LEU A 270 -19.32 -5.04 4.53
C LEU A 270 -18.93 -6.48 4.21
N VAL A 271 -17.65 -6.74 3.94
CA VAL A 271 -17.12 -8.11 3.90
C VAL A 271 -16.58 -8.44 5.29
N GLY A 272 -17.22 -9.41 5.96
CA GLY A 272 -16.85 -9.92 7.29
C GLY A 272 -15.52 -10.67 7.31
#